data_AF-A0AAC8Q5G0-F1
#
_entry.id   AF-A0AAC8Q5G0-F1
#
_cell.length_a   1.000
_cell.length_b   1.000
_cell.length_c   1.000
_cell.angle_alpha   90.00
_cell.angle_beta   90.00
_cell.angle_gamma   90.00
#
_symmetry.space_group_name_H-M   'P 1'
#
loop_
_entity.id
_entity.type
_entity.pdbx_description
1 polymer ?
#
loop_
_entity_poly.entity_id
_entity_poly.type
_entity_poly.pdbx_seq_one_letter_code
_entity_poly.pdbx_strand_id
1 'polypeptide(L)'
;MHSTIQRYAPSGAFGPLTLVYALGSLLAASLLAGLYMLLLDLIPFIYVSFLLTAGFGFGLAMLCSMSITAGHCRNRALALGLGLLVGATGLAASYGWGFVLALREAASTDPDVTVLQLAQEIPIGRWIDARLQGGWTVRSMEITGIGVMVIWFIEAVIVLGAPLLLAMNAAAEPYCEPCQAWTKSQGNSLKGLTRQDVQPVLDRGDLASLLTLADHPDTDSAYRIQLLRQYCPQCANTAFLTVNEIHTVIKDGKTEENKVALLENAVLTQKLSTQYLERFIQPQPEAAPVSSAPAA
;
A
#
# COMPACT_ATOMS: atom_id res chain seq x y z
N MET A 1 -28.31 -14.70 -21.59
CA MET A 1 -26.90 -14.38 -21.89
C MET A 1 -26.37 -13.55 -20.74
N HIS A 2 -25.42 -14.06 -19.95
CA HIS A 2 -24.79 -13.28 -18.88
C HIS A 2 -23.85 -12.25 -19.51
N SER A 3 -24.14 -10.97 -19.35
CA SER A 3 -23.22 -9.91 -19.76
C SER A 3 -22.06 -9.87 -18.77
N THR A 4 -20.86 -10.27 -19.21
CA THR A 4 -19.67 -10.22 -18.36
C THR A 4 -19.26 -8.76 -18.15
N ILE A 5 -19.22 -8.31 -16.90
CA ILE A 5 -18.74 -6.96 -16.55
C ILE A 5 -17.28 -6.83 -16.98
N GLN A 6 -17.01 -5.92 -17.91
CA GLN A 6 -15.64 -5.60 -18.31
C GLN A 6 -14.92 -4.92 -17.14
N ARG A 7 -13.69 -5.38 -16.83
CA ARG A 7 -12.86 -4.83 -15.76
C ARG A 7 -11.60 -4.21 -16.34
N TYR A 8 -11.04 -3.25 -15.60
CA TYR A 8 -9.72 -2.72 -15.88
C TYR A 8 -8.67 -3.84 -15.86
N ALA A 9 -7.81 -3.83 -16.86
CA ALA A 9 -6.59 -4.62 -16.90
C ALA A 9 -5.43 -3.66 -17.21
N PRO A 10 -4.34 -3.65 -16.41
CA PRO A 10 -3.16 -2.87 -16.72
C PRO A 10 -2.61 -3.24 -18.10
N SER A 11 -2.19 -2.23 -18.88
CA SER A 11 -1.68 -2.43 -20.24
C SER A 11 -0.34 -3.18 -20.29
N GLY A 12 0.37 -3.29 -19.16
CA GLY A 12 1.72 -3.84 -19.13
C GLY A 12 2.80 -2.89 -19.64
N ALA A 13 2.45 -1.66 -20.04
CA ALA A 13 3.40 -0.64 -20.47
C ALA A 13 4.05 0.07 -19.26
N PHE A 14 5.20 0.70 -19.49
CA PHE A 14 5.87 1.53 -18.50
C PHE A 14 6.52 2.75 -19.16
N GLY A 15 6.55 3.88 -18.46
CA GLY A 15 7.29 5.06 -18.90
C GLY A 15 8.79 4.89 -18.62
N PRO A 16 9.70 5.30 -19.53
CA PRO A 16 11.15 5.20 -19.32
C PRO A 16 11.65 5.86 -18.02
N LEU A 17 10.96 6.92 -17.58
CA LEU A 17 11.25 7.60 -16.31
C LEU A 17 11.11 6.69 -15.08
N THR A 18 10.36 5.58 -15.17
CA THR A 18 10.29 4.56 -14.11
C THR A 18 11.67 4.09 -13.70
N LEU A 19 12.58 3.86 -14.66
CA LEU A 19 13.92 3.36 -14.37
C LEU A 19 14.79 4.44 -13.71
N VAL A 20 14.61 5.71 -14.10
CA VAL A 20 15.32 6.84 -13.49
C VAL A 20 14.88 7.01 -12.03
N TYR A 21 13.57 7.00 -11.77
CA TYR A 21 13.06 7.05 -10.41
C TYR A 21 13.49 5.83 -9.59
N ALA A 22 13.48 4.63 -10.19
CA ALA A 22 13.94 3.42 -9.52
C ALA A 22 15.41 3.53 -9.08
N LEU A 23 16.31 4.04 -9.93
CA LEU A 23 17.70 4.30 -9.55
C LEU A 23 17.79 5.28 -8.36
N GLY A 24 16.98 6.33 -8.39
CA GLY A 24 16.84 7.25 -7.26
C GLY A 24 16.36 6.55 -5.98
N SER A 25 15.40 5.63 -6.09
CA SER A 25 14.92 4.81 -4.97
C SER A 25 15.98 3.86 -4.43
N LEU A 26 16.87 3.30 -5.26
CA LEU A 26 17.97 2.44 -4.79
C LEU A 26 18.98 3.23 -3.94
N LEU A 27 19.31 4.44 -4.38
CA LEU A 27 20.16 5.35 -3.62
C LEU A 27 19.48 5.75 -2.30
N ALA A 28 18.21 6.18 -2.37
CA ALA A 28 17.44 6.55 -1.19
C ALA A 28 17.26 5.38 -0.22
N ALA A 29 17.06 4.15 -0.71
CA ALA A 29 16.98 2.94 0.09
C ALA A 29 18.28 2.68 0.86
N SER A 30 19.43 2.88 0.20
CA SER A 30 20.74 2.71 0.82
C SER A 30 20.99 3.74 1.93
N LEU A 31 20.56 4.99 1.72
CA LEU A 31 20.64 6.04 2.76
C LEU A 31 19.69 5.77 3.92
N LEU A 32 18.45 5.36 3.62
CA LEU A 32 17.45 5.00 4.61
C LEU A 32 17.90 3.81 5.46
N ALA A 33 18.59 2.83 4.86
CA ALA A 33 19.19 1.70 5.57
C ALA A 33 20.26 2.14 6.58
N GLY A 34 21.05 3.16 6.26
CA GLY A 34 22.02 3.75 7.17
C GLY A 34 21.35 4.44 8.36
N LEU A 35 20.30 5.23 8.10
CA LEU A 35 19.48 5.82 9.17
C LEU A 35 18.85 4.75 10.05
N TYR A 36 18.30 3.69 9.46
CA TYR A 36 17.73 2.56 10.19
C TYR A 36 18.76 1.92 11.13
N MET A 37 19.99 1.64 10.65
CA MET A 37 21.04 1.05 11.48
C MET A 37 21.53 1.99 12.59
N LEU A 38 21.65 3.29 12.32
CA LEU A 38 21.98 4.28 13.35
C LEU A 38 20.91 4.31 14.46
N LEU A 39 19.64 4.20 14.11
CA LEU A 39 18.55 4.17 15.09
C LEU A 39 18.53 2.87 15.90
N LEU A 40 18.84 1.73 15.28
CA LEU A 40 18.98 0.46 16.00
C LEU A 40 20.11 0.49 17.02
N ASP A 41 21.25 1.09 16.65
CA ASP A 41 22.41 1.23 17.53
C ASP A 41 22.11 2.16 18.70
N LEU A 42 21.42 3.27 18.43
CA LEU A 42 21.05 4.26 19.44
C LEU A 42 20.01 3.74 20.45
N ILE A 43 19.12 2.83 20.04
CA ILE A 43 17.95 2.41 20.83
C ILE A 43 18.00 0.90 21.09
N PRO A 44 18.62 0.45 22.19
CA PRO A 44 18.81 -0.98 22.50
C PRO A 44 17.55 -1.63 23.11
N PHE A 45 16.38 -1.40 22.50
CA PHE A 45 15.10 -1.98 22.93
C PHE A 45 14.50 -2.83 21.81
N ILE A 46 14.39 -4.14 22.04
CA ILE A 46 13.96 -5.10 21.00
C ILE A 46 12.60 -4.77 20.37
N TYR A 47 11.62 -4.32 21.17
CA TYR A 47 10.29 -3.94 20.65
C TYR A 47 10.36 -2.72 19.73
N VAL A 48 11.28 -1.79 20.00
CA VAL A 48 11.53 -0.64 19.14
C VAL A 48 12.23 -1.09 17.87
N SER A 49 13.17 -2.04 17.95
CA SER A 49 13.81 -2.63 16.76
C SER A 49 12.78 -3.20 15.78
N PHE A 50 11.78 -3.94 16.27
CA PHE A 50 10.68 -4.43 15.42
C PHE A 50 9.88 -3.31 14.76
N LEU A 51 9.57 -2.23 15.50
CA LEU A 51 8.88 -1.07 14.95
C LEU A 51 9.74 -0.34 13.90
N LEU A 52 11.03 -0.20 14.17
CA LEU A 52 11.99 0.40 13.24
C LEU A 52 12.12 -0.44 11.96
N THR A 53 12.14 -1.77 12.07
CA THR A 53 12.12 -2.69 10.92
C THR A 53 10.86 -2.51 10.08
N ALA A 54 9.68 -2.45 10.72
CA ALA A 54 8.41 -2.19 10.04
C ALA A 54 8.41 -0.82 9.34
N GLY A 55 8.88 0.23 10.03
CA GLY A 55 9.03 1.57 9.48
C GLY A 55 10.01 1.62 8.30
N PHE A 56 11.13 0.90 8.40
CA PHE A 56 12.11 0.78 7.33
C PHE A 56 11.54 0.08 6.10
N GLY A 57 10.92 -1.10 6.27
CA GLY A 57 10.26 -1.82 5.19
C GLY A 57 9.16 -1.00 4.52
N PHE A 58 8.37 -0.26 5.31
CA PHE A 58 7.36 0.67 4.79
C PHE A 58 7.98 1.84 4.00
N GLY A 59 9.07 2.42 4.49
CA GLY A 59 9.80 3.47 3.78
C GLY A 59 10.34 3.01 2.43
N LEU A 60 10.92 1.80 2.36
CA LEU A 60 11.33 1.19 1.09
C LEU A 60 10.13 0.98 0.15
N ALA A 61 9.00 0.54 0.70
CA ALA A 61 7.79 0.32 -0.06
C ALA A 61 7.20 1.62 -0.63
N MET A 62 7.25 2.71 0.12
CA MET A 62 6.90 4.06 -0.36
C MET A 62 7.82 4.50 -1.49
N LEU A 63 9.15 4.39 -1.32
CA LEU A 63 10.11 4.74 -2.37
C LEU A 63 9.83 3.98 -3.67
N CYS A 64 9.59 2.67 -3.58
CA CYS A 64 9.28 1.86 -4.74
C CYS A 64 7.93 2.26 -5.39
N SER A 65 6.87 2.41 -4.59
CA SER A 65 5.55 2.83 -5.07
C SER A 65 5.59 4.22 -5.75
N MET A 66 6.36 5.16 -5.20
CA MET A 66 6.59 6.47 -5.82
C MET A 66 7.26 6.33 -7.19
N SER A 67 8.24 5.44 -7.34
CA SER A 67 8.88 5.18 -8.63
C SER A 67 7.94 4.57 -9.67
N ILE A 68 7.08 3.65 -9.23
CA ILE A 68 6.06 3.02 -10.09
C ILE A 68 5.01 4.05 -10.53
N THR A 69 4.48 4.84 -9.60
CA THR A 69 3.45 5.84 -9.90
C THR A 69 4.02 7.03 -10.69
N ALA A 70 5.12 7.65 -10.25
CA ALA A 70 5.73 8.76 -10.97
C ALA A 70 6.27 8.36 -12.35
N GLY A 71 6.77 7.13 -12.48
CA GLY A 71 7.23 6.57 -13.75
C GLY A 71 6.12 6.11 -14.70
N HIS A 72 4.86 6.13 -14.23
CA HIS A 72 3.72 5.56 -14.94
C HIS A 72 3.97 4.09 -15.32
N CYS A 73 4.34 3.23 -14.38
CA CYS A 73 4.55 1.80 -14.64
C CYS A 73 3.26 1.00 -14.41
N ARG A 74 2.70 0.44 -15.49
CA ARG A 74 1.52 -0.44 -15.49
C ARG A 74 1.91 -1.91 -15.69
N ASN A 75 3.20 -2.21 -15.58
CA ASN A 75 3.75 -3.55 -15.74
C ASN A 75 3.98 -4.19 -14.36
N ARG A 76 3.08 -5.11 -13.98
CA ARG A 76 3.15 -5.78 -12.68
C ARG A 76 4.42 -6.61 -12.50
N ALA A 77 4.93 -7.24 -13.55
CA ALA A 77 6.16 -8.04 -13.48
C ALA A 77 7.40 -7.15 -13.27
N LEU A 78 7.48 -6.03 -13.98
CA LEU A 78 8.54 -5.04 -13.76
C LEU A 78 8.43 -4.43 -12.35
N ALA A 79 7.22 -4.08 -11.91
CA ALA A 79 6.99 -3.53 -10.57
C ALA A 79 7.40 -4.51 -9.47
N LEU A 80 7.08 -5.80 -9.62
CA LEU A 80 7.56 -6.86 -8.74
C LEU A 80 9.10 -6.92 -8.70
N GLY A 81 9.74 -6.92 -9.87
CA GLY A 81 11.20 -6.94 -9.97
C GLY A 81 11.87 -5.72 -9.33
N LEU A 82 11.30 -4.52 -9.53
CA LEU A 82 11.79 -3.29 -8.91
C LEU A 82 11.56 -3.28 -7.40
N GLY A 83 10.41 -3.77 -6.93
CA GLY A 83 10.15 -3.96 -5.49
C GLY A 83 11.20 -4.87 -4.85
N LEU A 84 11.54 -5.97 -5.52
CA LEU A 84 12.53 -6.93 -5.02
C LEU A 84 13.91 -6.29 -4.99
N LEU A 85 14.27 -5.56 -6.04
CA LEU A 85 15.55 -4.88 -6.13
C LEU A 85 15.71 -3.80 -5.04
N VAL A 86 14.67 -2.99 -4.80
CA VAL A 86 14.67 -1.97 -3.74
C VAL A 86 14.76 -2.61 -2.36
N GLY A 87 13.95 -3.64 -2.08
CA GLY A 87 13.99 -4.38 -0.82
C GLY A 87 15.35 -5.04 -0.58
N ALA A 88 15.90 -5.73 -1.57
CA ALA A 88 17.20 -6.39 -1.49
C ALA A 88 18.34 -5.38 -1.30
N THR A 89 18.27 -4.23 -1.97
CA THR A 89 19.23 -3.14 -1.79
C THR A 89 19.16 -2.58 -0.37
N GLY A 90 17.95 -2.31 0.14
CA GLY A 90 17.76 -1.84 1.51
C GLY A 90 18.30 -2.83 2.54
N LEU A 91 18.01 -4.12 2.37
CA LEU A 91 18.52 -5.18 3.24
C LEU A 91 20.04 -5.30 3.17
N ALA A 92 20.63 -5.38 1.97
CA ALA A 92 22.09 -5.48 1.83
C ALA A 92 22.81 -4.24 2.37
N ALA A 93 22.27 -3.04 2.09
CA ALA A 93 22.82 -1.80 2.60
C ALA A 93 22.71 -1.70 4.12
N SER A 94 21.65 -2.23 4.75
CA SER A 94 21.53 -2.21 6.21
C SER A 94 22.63 -3.05 6.86
N TYR A 95 22.90 -4.25 6.35
CA TYR A 95 24.03 -5.06 6.84
C TYR A 95 25.38 -4.38 6.58
N GLY A 96 25.56 -3.74 5.42
CA GLY A 96 26.76 -2.97 5.12
C GLY A 96 26.99 -1.80 6.09
N TRP A 97 25.94 -1.04 6.39
CA TRP A 97 26.01 0.06 7.36
C TRP A 97 26.26 -0.45 8.77
N GLY A 98 25.57 -1.50 9.21
CA GLY A 98 25.80 -2.11 10.53
C GLY A 98 27.24 -2.58 10.71
N PHE A 99 27.81 -3.19 9.66
CA PHE A 99 29.22 -3.57 9.66
C PHE A 99 30.16 -2.37 9.76
N VAL A 100 29.96 -1.32 8.96
CA VAL A 100 30.79 -0.11 9.00
C VAL A 100 30.69 0.60 10.36
N LEU A 101 29.51 0.65 10.97
CA LEU A 101 29.31 1.23 12.30
C LEU A 101 30.08 0.44 13.37
N ALA A 102 30.00 -0.89 13.34
CA ALA A 102 30.75 -1.76 14.25
C ALA A 102 32.27 -1.58 14.10
N LEU A 103 32.78 -1.43 12.87
CA LEU A 103 34.20 -1.15 12.64
C LEU A 103 34.61 0.23 13.16
N ARG A 104 33.74 1.24 13.04
CA ARG A 104 34.00 2.60 13.57
C ARG A 104 34.06 2.59 15.09
N GLU A 105 33.17 1.86 15.74
CA GLU A 105 33.18 1.68 17.19
C GLU A 105 34.48 0.99 17.64
N ALA A 106 34.87 -0.11 16.98
CA ALA A 106 36.11 -0.80 17.27
C ALA A 106 37.35 0.09 17.09
N ALA A 107 37.45 0.81 15.96
CA ALA A 107 38.52 1.76 15.69
C ALA A 107 38.58 2.91 16.71
N SER A 108 37.45 3.30 17.31
CA SER A 108 37.44 4.36 18.33
C SER A 108 38.16 3.98 19.63
N THR A 109 38.43 2.68 19.83
CA THR A 109 39.14 2.15 21.00
C THR A 109 40.67 2.26 20.87
N ASP A 110 41.19 2.30 19.64
CA ASP A 110 42.63 2.38 19.35
C ASP A 110 42.90 3.45 18.26
N PRO A 111 43.48 4.61 18.62
CA PRO A 111 43.75 5.69 17.68
C PRO A 111 44.68 5.32 16.51
N ASP A 112 45.51 4.29 16.68
CA ASP A 112 46.49 3.87 15.66
C ASP A 112 45.85 2.96 14.59
N VAL A 113 44.61 2.52 14.80
CA VAL A 113 43.88 1.59 13.93
C VAL A 113 42.76 2.30 13.18
N THR A 114 42.80 2.23 11.85
CA THR A 114 41.77 2.81 10.97
C THR A 114 40.67 1.80 10.63
N VAL A 115 39.48 2.31 10.30
CA VAL A 115 38.35 1.49 9.81
C VAL A 115 38.74 0.65 8.59
N LEU A 116 39.59 1.18 7.70
CA LEU A 116 40.02 0.47 6.50
C LEU A 116 40.92 -0.73 6.83
N GLN A 117 41.83 -0.59 7.80
CA GLN A 117 42.66 -1.71 8.27
C GLN A 117 41.79 -2.80 8.89
N LEU A 118 40.84 -2.43 9.77
CA LEU A 118 39.92 -3.41 10.36
C LEU A 118 39.03 -4.08 9.31
N ALA A 119 38.57 -3.37 8.28
CA ALA A 119 37.78 -3.94 7.20
C ALA A 119 38.55 -4.99 6.38
N GLN A 120 39.88 -4.89 6.32
CA GLN A 120 40.74 -5.88 5.65
C GLN A 120 40.97 -7.12 6.52
N GLU A 121 41.02 -6.95 7.84
CA GLU A 121 41.26 -8.04 8.80
C GLU A 121 39.99 -8.79 9.21
N ILE A 122 38.88 -8.08 9.34
CA ILE A 122 37.60 -8.59 9.82
C ILE A 122 36.63 -8.62 8.65
N PRO A 123 36.45 -9.77 7.96
CA PRO A 123 35.46 -9.86 6.90
C PRO A 123 34.04 -9.76 7.47
N ILE A 124 33.10 -9.26 6.66
CA ILE A 124 31.69 -9.12 7.07
C ILE A 124 31.06 -10.42 7.60
N GLY A 125 31.49 -11.58 7.09
CA GLY A 125 31.04 -12.89 7.58
C GLY A 125 31.37 -13.11 9.06
N ARG A 126 32.57 -12.71 9.51
CA ARG A 126 32.94 -12.80 10.94
C ARG A 126 32.10 -11.87 11.81
N TRP A 127 31.74 -10.69 11.30
CA TRP A 127 30.82 -9.79 12.00
C TRP A 127 29.41 -10.38 12.11
N ILE A 128 28.91 -11.02 11.05
CA ILE A 128 27.63 -11.74 11.08
C ILE A 128 27.68 -12.88 12.11
N ASP A 129 28.73 -13.68 12.12
CA ASP A 129 28.92 -14.77 13.08
C ASP A 129 28.95 -14.25 14.53
N ALA A 130 29.66 -13.14 14.76
CA ALA A 130 29.70 -12.48 16.06
C ALA A 130 28.32 -11.99 16.50
N ARG A 131 27.51 -11.45 15.58
CA ARG A 131 26.13 -11.02 15.87
C ARG A 131 25.19 -12.21 16.16
N LEU A 132 25.37 -13.33 15.46
CA LEU A 132 24.62 -14.56 15.71
C LEU A 132 24.94 -15.15 17.10
N GLN A 133 26.20 -15.09 17.52
CA GLN A 133 26.63 -15.59 18.83
C GLN A 133 26.28 -14.63 19.97
N GLY A 134 26.46 -13.31 19.76
CA GLY A 134 26.17 -12.28 20.74
C GLY A 134 24.68 -12.14 21.04
N GLY A 135 23.83 -12.36 20.03
CA GLY A 135 22.39 -12.47 20.22
C GLY A 135 21.71 -11.23 20.83
N TRP A 136 20.60 -11.47 21.51
CA TRP A 136 19.80 -10.45 22.19
C TRP A 136 19.36 -10.94 23.57
N THR A 137 19.24 -10.04 24.54
CA THR A 137 18.71 -10.38 25.87
C THR A 137 17.32 -9.76 26.04
N VAL A 138 16.29 -10.61 26.21
CA VAL A 138 14.89 -10.18 26.39
C VAL A 138 14.38 -10.70 27.73
N ARG A 139 14.10 -9.80 28.68
CA ARG A 139 13.56 -10.15 30.01
C ARG A 139 14.28 -11.35 30.64
N SER A 140 15.61 -11.31 30.69
CA SER A 140 16.52 -12.35 31.21
C SER A 140 16.69 -13.63 30.36
N MET A 141 16.03 -13.73 29.19
CA MET A 141 16.28 -14.80 28.23
C MET A 141 17.29 -14.35 27.18
N GLU A 142 18.39 -15.08 27.03
CA GLU A 142 19.36 -14.89 25.95
C GLU A 142 18.87 -15.61 24.68
N ILE A 143 18.75 -14.86 23.59
CA ILE A 143 18.35 -15.33 22.28
C ILE A 143 19.60 -15.32 21.41
N THR A 144 20.21 -16.49 21.21
CA THR A 144 21.43 -16.67 20.39
C THR A 144 21.19 -17.67 19.26
N GLY A 145 22.09 -17.71 18.28
CA GLY A 145 22.08 -18.69 17.19
C GLY A 145 20.77 -18.70 16.41
N ILE A 146 20.03 -19.82 16.50
CA ILE A 146 18.78 -20.03 15.75
C ILE A 146 17.72 -18.97 16.08
N GLY A 147 17.64 -18.52 17.33
CA GLY A 147 16.67 -17.48 17.71
C GLY A 147 16.91 -16.16 16.97
N VAL A 148 18.17 -15.78 16.79
CA VAL A 148 18.56 -14.60 16.00
C VAL A 148 18.19 -14.76 14.54
N MET A 149 18.44 -15.94 13.96
CA MET A 149 18.09 -16.24 12.56
C MET A 149 16.58 -16.10 12.30
N VAL A 150 15.72 -16.51 13.24
CA VAL A 150 14.27 -16.35 13.11
C VAL A 150 13.88 -14.88 13.09
N ILE A 151 14.47 -14.05 13.97
CA ILE A 151 14.20 -12.61 14.00
C ILE A 151 14.64 -11.95 12.69
N TRP A 152 15.85 -12.25 12.21
CA TRP A 152 16.35 -11.74 10.94
C TRP A 152 15.53 -12.20 9.73
N PHE A 153 15.01 -13.43 9.78
CA PHE A 153 14.10 -13.91 8.74
C PHE A 153 12.80 -13.10 8.71
N ILE A 154 12.20 -12.83 9.87
CA ILE A 154 11.00 -11.97 9.97
C ILE A 154 11.31 -10.56 9.45
N GLU A 155 12.46 -9.99 9.81
CA GLU A 155 12.92 -8.71 9.29
C GLU A 155 13.08 -8.73 7.77
N ALA A 156 13.74 -9.75 7.22
CA ALA A 156 13.89 -9.90 5.77
C ALA A 156 12.53 -10.02 5.07
N VAL A 157 11.57 -10.77 5.64
CA VAL A 157 10.21 -10.86 5.10
C VAL A 157 9.51 -9.51 5.10
N ILE A 158 9.67 -8.69 6.13
CA ILE A 158 9.08 -7.34 6.19
C ILE A 158 9.74 -6.41 5.16
N VAL A 159 11.08 -6.37 5.14
CA VAL A 159 11.90 -5.48 4.31
C VAL A 159 11.78 -5.83 2.82
N LEU A 160 11.65 -7.10 2.47
CA LEU A 160 11.42 -7.56 1.11
C LEU A 160 9.93 -7.55 0.75
N GLY A 161 9.06 -8.01 1.63
CA GLY A 161 7.64 -8.19 1.34
C GLY A 161 6.88 -6.88 1.15
N ALA A 162 7.16 -5.86 1.98
CA ALA A 162 6.47 -4.58 1.89
C ALA A 162 6.64 -3.88 0.51
N PRO A 163 7.85 -3.68 -0.03
CA PRO A 163 8.01 -3.06 -1.35
C PRO A 163 7.45 -3.90 -2.50
N LEU A 164 7.50 -5.23 -2.42
CA LEU A 164 6.85 -6.13 -3.37
C LEU A 164 5.35 -5.84 -3.47
N LEU A 165 4.65 -5.88 -2.33
CA LEU A 165 3.21 -5.74 -2.27
C LEU A 165 2.76 -4.35 -2.73
N LEU A 166 3.40 -3.28 -2.24
CA LEU A 166 3.02 -1.92 -2.60
C LEU A 166 3.35 -1.59 -4.06
N ALA A 167 4.46 -2.07 -4.60
CA ALA A 167 4.80 -1.87 -6.01
C ALA A 167 3.80 -2.57 -6.94
N MET A 168 3.41 -3.81 -6.61
CA MET A 168 2.41 -4.55 -7.37
C MET A 168 1.05 -3.86 -7.35
N ASN A 169 0.62 -3.38 -6.17
CA ASN A 169 -0.64 -2.66 -6.02
C ASN A 169 -0.62 -1.34 -6.80
N ALA A 170 0.47 -0.56 -6.71
CA ALA A 170 0.64 0.67 -7.46
C ALA A 170 0.56 0.44 -8.97
N ALA A 171 1.21 -0.61 -9.49
CA ALA A 171 1.15 -0.95 -10.92
C ALA A 171 -0.21 -1.51 -11.36
N ALA A 172 -1.07 -1.90 -10.42
CA ALA A 172 -2.41 -2.38 -10.66
C ALA A 172 -3.47 -1.27 -10.62
N GLU A 173 -3.12 -0.06 -10.17
CA GLU A 173 -4.07 1.05 -10.09
C GLU A 173 -4.62 1.42 -11.47
N PRO A 174 -5.90 1.82 -11.58
CA PRO A 174 -6.46 2.21 -12.86
C PRO A 174 -5.79 3.45 -13.43
N TYR A 175 -5.38 3.31 -14.70
CA TYR A 175 -4.62 4.30 -15.44
C TYR A 175 -5.33 4.69 -16.73
N CYS A 176 -5.39 5.99 -17.03
CA CYS A 176 -5.92 6.51 -18.28
C CYS A 176 -4.79 6.60 -19.32
N GLU A 177 -4.73 5.64 -20.24
CA GLU A 177 -3.71 5.62 -21.29
C GLU A 177 -3.75 6.84 -22.22
N PRO A 178 -4.91 7.33 -22.71
CA PRO A 178 -4.93 8.51 -23.57
C PRO A 178 -4.41 9.78 -22.90
N CYS A 179 -4.65 9.93 -21.59
CA CYS A 179 -4.26 11.12 -20.82
C CYS A 179 -2.91 10.96 -20.12
N GLN A 180 -2.33 9.76 -20.12
CA GLN A 180 -1.14 9.42 -19.34
C GLN A 180 -1.26 9.81 -17.86
N ALA A 181 -2.42 9.57 -17.25
CA ALA A 181 -2.70 9.98 -15.87
C ALA A 181 -3.32 8.84 -15.03
N TRP A 182 -2.86 8.72 -13.78
CA TRP A 182 -3.51 7.86 -12.79
C TRP A 182 -4.90 8.39 -12.46
N THR A 183 -5.83 7.48 -12.22
CA THR A 183 -7.19 7.85 -11.84
C THR A 183 -7.25 8.37 -10.40
N LYS A 184 -8.19 9.28 -10.14
CA LYS A 184 -8.55 9.71 -8.78
C LYS A 184 -9.77 8.95 -8.31
N SER A 185 -9.87 8.72 -7.01
CA SER A 185 -11.00 8.02 -6.40
C SER A 185 -12.02 8.98 -5.79
N GLN A 186 -13.30 8.64 -5.89
CA GLN A 186 -14.40 9.30 -5.22
C GLN A 186 -15.38 8.24 -4.73
N GLY A 187 -15.60 8.20 -3.42
CA GLY A 187 -16.44 7.19 -2.77
C GLY A 187 -17.78 7.77 -2.33
N ASN A 188 -18.84 7.00 -2.53
CA ASN A 188 -20.14 7.22 -1.91
C ASN A 188 -20.61 5.90 -1.27
N SER A 189 -21.54 5.96 -0.33
CA SER A 189 -22.05 4.77 0.37
C SER A 189 -23.57 4.75 0.37
N LEU A 190 -24.12 3.57 0.12
CA LEU A 190 -25.53 3.26 0.28
C LEU A 190 -25.74 2.55 1.62
N LYS A 191 -26.63 3.06 2.47
CA LYS A 191 -26.83 2.57 3.84
C LYS A 191 -27.87 1.46 3.90
N GLY A 192 -27.66 0.51 4.82
CA GLY A 192 -28.60 -0.60 5.06
C GLY A 192 -28.67 -1.63 3.94
N LEU A 193 -27.76 -1.56 2.97
CA LEU A 193 -27.61 -2.56 1.93
C LEU A 193 -26.47 -3.52 2.29
N THR A 194 -26.68 -4.78 1.91
CA THR A 194 -25.73 -5.88 2.08
C THR A 194 -25.35 -6.47 0.73
N ARG A 195 -24.41 -7.41 0.76
CA ARG A 195 -24.05 -8.23 -0.39
C ARG A 195 -25.26 -8.95 -0.99
N GLN A 196 -26.24 -9.36 -0.19
CA GLN A 196 -27.41 -10.09 -0.70
C GLN A 196 -28.27 -9.22 -1.62
N ASP A 197 -28.32 -7.91 -1.38
CA ASP A 197 -29.06 -6.96 -2.19
C ASP A 197 -28.36 -6.66 -3.53
N VAL A 198 -27.02 -6.64 -3.49
CA VAL A 198 -26.19 -6.17 -4.60
C VAL A 198 -25.70 -7.30 -5.51
N GLN A 199 -25.40 -8.48 -4.96
CA GLN A 199 -24.85 -9.62 -5.71
C GLN A 199 -25.73 -10.01 -6.91
N PRO A 200 -27.07 -10.10 -6.81
CA PRO A 200 -27.91 -10.43 -7.96
C PRO A 200 -27.81 -9.43 -9.11
N VAL A 201 -27.59 -8.14 -8.80
CA VAL A 201 -27.42 -7.07 -9.79
C VAL A 201 -26.05 -7.20 -10.48
N LEU A 202 -25.01 -7.47 -9.70
CA LEU A 202 -23.65 -7.71 -10.19
C LEU A 202 -23.57 -8.96 -11.09
N ASP A 203 -24.24 -10.04 -10.72
CA ASP A 203 -24.25 -11.31 -11.47
C ASP A 203 -24.94 -11.19 -12.83
N ARG A 204 -25.85 -10.21 -12.97
CA ARG A 204 -26.48 -9.85 -14.26
C ARG A 204 -25.65 -8.87 -15.10
N GLY A 205 -24.60 -8.28 -14.52
CA GLY A 205 -23.82 -7.24 -15.15
C GLY A 205 -24.52 -5.88 -15.26
N ASP A 206 -25.55 -5.66 -14.45
CA ASP A 206 -26.39 -4.46 -14.53
C ASP A 206 -25.87 -3.33 -13.63
N LEU A 207 -24.80 -2.69 -14.08
CA LEU A 207 -24.22 -1.54 -13.37
C LEU A 207 -25.19 -0.34 -13.31
N ALA A 208 -26.15 -0.22 -14.22
CA ALA A 208 -27.11 0.88 -14.22
C ALA A 208 -28.05 0.75 -13.02
N SER A 209 -28.60 -0.45 -12.79
CA SER A 209 -29.49 -0.73 -11.66
C SER A 209 -28.77 -0.58 -10.32
N LEU A 210 -27.48 -0.94 -10.25
CA LEU A 210 -26.65 -0.72 -9.07
C LEU A 210 -26.61 0.78 -8.68
N LEU A 211 -26.47 1.65 -9.68
CA LEU A 211 -26.45 3.10 -9.49
C LEU A 211 -27.83 3.70 -9.18
N THR A 212 -28.92 2.92 -9.18
CA THR A 212 -30.27 3.37 -8.80
C THR A 212 -30.80 2.76 -7.50
N LEU A 213 -30.10 1.79 -6.90
CA LEU A 213 -30.49 1.18 -5.63
C LEU A 213 -30.64 2.23 -4.53
N ALA A 214 -31.80 2.30 -3.88
CA ALA A 214 -32.05 3.23 -2.77
C ALA A 214 -31.38 2.77 -1.47
N ASP A 215 -31.19 3.71 -0.55
CA ASP A 215 -30.83 3.36 0.83
C ASP A 215 -31.98 2.62 1.50
N HIS A 216 -31.66 1.70 2.42
CA HIS A 216 -32.63 1.09 3.32
C HIS A 216 -32.32 1.51 4.77
N PRO A 217 -32.58 2.77 5.15
CA PRO A 217 -32.17 3.32 6.45
C PRO A 217 -32.81 2.61 7.65
N ASP A 218 -33.93 1.91 7.44
CA ASP A 218 -34.64 1.13 8.47
C ASP A 218 -34.01 -0.25 8.72
N THR A 219 -33.01 -0.63 7.91
CA THR A 219 -32.26 -1.89 8.05
C THR A 219 -30.98 -1.65 8.82
N ASP A 220 -30.37 -2.71 9.36
CA ASP A 220 -29.16 -2.67 10.19
C ASP A 220 -28.11 -1.67 9.67
N SER A 221 -28.01 -0.53 10.36
CA SER A 221 -27.11 0.58 9.99
C SER A 221 -25.62 0.22 10.08
N ALA A 222 -25.30 -0.96 10.62
CA ALA A 222 -23.95 -1.52 10.60
C ALA A 222 -23.49 -1.88 9.17
N TYR A 223 -24.40 -2.14 8.24
CA TYR A 223 -24.07 -2.50 6.86
C TYR A 223 -24.21 -1.33 5.90
N ARG A 224 -23.25 -1.20 4.98
CA ARG A 224 -23.31 -0.28 3.85
C ARG A 224 -22.60 -0.83 2.63
N ILE A 225 -23.07 -0.43 1.45
CA ILE A 225 -22.40 -0.69 0.18
C ILE A 225 -21.66 0.58 -0.25
N GLN A 226 -20.33 0.51 -0.29
CA GLN A 226 -19.47 1.56 -0.81
C GLN A 226 -19.31 1.43 -2.33
N LEU A 227 -19.66 2.49 -3.04
CA LEU A 227 -19.45 2.67 -4.47
C LEU A 227 -18.28 3.63 -4.69
N LEU A 228 -17.10 3.08 -5.00
CA LEU A 228 -15.88 3.82 -5.27
C LEU A 228 -15.70 4.03 -6.77
N ARG A 229 -15.95 5.25 -7.23
CA ARG A 229 -15.68 5.66 -8.61
C ARG A 229 -14.23 6.11 -8.74
N GLN A 230 -13.48 5.47 -9.63
CA GLN A 230 -12.17 5.95 -10.07
C GLN A 230 -12.30 6.64 -11.41
N TYR A 231 -11.72 7.82 -11.58
CA TYR A 231 -11.90 8.63 -12.79
C TYR A 231 -10.61 9.33 -13.22
N CYS A 232 -10.46 9.53 -14.53
CA CYS A 232 -9.37 10.34 -15.03
C CYS A 232 -9.59 11.82 -14.68
N PRO A 233 -8.60 12.52 -14.09
CA PRO A 233 -8.75 13.95 -13.79
C PRO A 233 -8.72 14.85 -15.04
N GLN A 234 -8.36 14.32 -16.21
CA GLN A 234 -8.14 15.08 -17.44
C GLN A 234 -9.17 14.78 -18.55
N CYS A 235 -9.99 13.74 -18.42
CA CYS A 235 -11.06 13.44 -19.38
C CYS A 235 -12.27 12.76 -18.74
N ALA A 236 -13.42 12.84 -19.42
CA ALA A 236 -14.66 12.19 -18.98
C ALA A 236 -14.80 10.74 -19.49
N ASN A 237 -13.88 10.28 -20.34
CA ASN A 237 -14.03 9.01 -21.08
C ASN A 237 -13.52 7.79 -20.30
N THR A 238 -12.72 8.01 -19.24
CA THR A 238 -12.14 6.92 -18.44
C THR A 238 -12.66 6.99 -17.02
N ALA A 239 -13.48 6.02 -16.65
CA ALA A 239 -13.93 5.82 -15.29
C ALA A 239 -14.11 4.33 -14.99
N PHE A 240 -13.92 3.97 -13.72
CA PHE A 240 -14.07 2.63 -13.20
C PHE A 240 -14.89 2.65 -11.91
N LEU A 241 -15.54 1.54 -11.59
CA LEU A 241 -16.33 1.36 -10.38
C LEU A 241 -15.83 0.15 -9.59
N THR A 242 -15.55 0.39 -8.32
CA THR A 242 -15.30 -0.66 -7.32
C THR A 242 -16.44 -0.64 -6.31
N VAL A 243 -16.97 -1.81 -5.99
CA VAL A 243 -18.11 -2.01 -5.08
C VAL A 243 -17.62 -2.83 -3.91
N ASN A 244 -17.78 -2.29 -2.70
CA ASN A 244 -17.41 -2.98 -1.48
C ASN A 244 -18.60 -3.04 -0.53
N GLU A 245 -18.76 -4.16 0.16
CA GLU A 245 -19.56 -4.22 1.38
C GLU A 245 -18.69 -3.79 2.55
N ILE A 246 -19.23 -2.93 3.42
CA ILE A 246 -18.59 -2.51 4.66
C ILE A 246 -19.54 -2.86 5.81
N HIS A 247 -19.04 -3.65 6.74
CA HIS A 247 -19.72 -3.98 7.99
C HIS A 247 -18.99 -3.30 9.15
N THR A 248 -19.67 -2.37 9.80
CA THR A 248 -19.17 -1.57 10.90
C THR A 248 -19.51 -2.24 12.23
N VAL A 249 -18.49 -2.62 12.99
CA VAL A 249 -18.64 -3.25 14.32
C VAL A 249 -18.06 -2.32 15.38
N ILE A 250 -18.80 -2.11 16.47
CA ILE A 250 -18.30 -1.37 17.64
C ILE A 250 -17.76 -2.39 18.63
N LYS A 251 -16.44 -2.38 18.88
CA LYS A 251 -15.77 -3.18 19.92
C LYS A 251 -15.01 -2.26 20.86
N ASP A 252 -15.22 -2.39 22.16
CA ASP A 252 -14.53 -1.61 23.20
C ASP A 252 -14.60 -0.08 22.96
N GLY A 253 -15.73 0.41 22.44
CA GLY A 253 -15.92 1.82 22.09
C GLY A 253 -15.16 2.29 20.84
N LYS A 254 -14.47 1.39 20.14
CA LYS A 254 -13.81 1.65 18.84
C LYS A 254 -14.63 1.08 17.69
N THR A 255 -14.71 1.86 16.62
CA THR A 255 -15.35 1.46 15.37
C THR A 255 -14.35 0.69 14.50
N GLU A 256 -14.64 -0.58 14.20
CA GLU A 256 -13.91 -1.40 13.23
C GLU A 256 -14.75 -1.58 11.97
N GLU A 257 -14.17 -1.33 10.80
CA GLU A 257 -14.84 -1.56 9.52
C GLU A 257 -14.26 -2.80 8.83
N ASN A 258 -15.11 -3.81 8.63
CA ASN A 258 -14.78 -4.99 7.83
C ASN A 258 -15.20 -4.74 6.38
N LYS A 259 -14.23 -4.71 5.47
CA LYS A 259 -14.45 -4.40 4.05
C LYS A 259 -14.31 -5.66 3.19
N VAL A 260 -15.33 -5.96 2.39
CA VAL A 260 -15.33 -7.07 1.43
C VAL A 260 -15.52 -6.52 0.03
N ALA A 261 -14.57 -6.76 -0.86
CA ALA A 261 -14.69 -6.37 -2.26
C ALA A 261 -15.69 -7.29 -3.00
N LEU A 262 -16.72 -6.70 -3.58
CA LEU A 262 -17.74 -7.41 -4.38
C LEU A 262 -17.47 -7.30 -5.88
N LEU A 263 -16.91 -6.16 -6.30
CA LEU A 263 -16.52 -5.88 -7.67
C LEU A 263 -15.34 -4.91 -7.66
N GLU A 264 -14.32 -5.17 -8.47
CA GLU A 264 -13.15 -4.30 -8.57
C GLU A 264 -12.99 -3.76 -9.99
N ASN A 265 -12.79 -2.44 -10.08
CA ASN A 265 -12.39 -1.69 -11.27
C ASN A 265 -13.24 -2.01 -12.52
N ALA A 266 -14.56 -2.16 -12.38
CA ALA A 266 -15.46 -2.35 -13.50
C ALA A 266 -15.50 -1.11 -14.39
N VAL A 267 -15.40 -1.28 -15.70
CA VAL A 267 -15.40 -0.17 -16.66
C VAL A 267 -16.77 0.54 -16.62
N LEU A 268 -16.75 1.84 -16.36
CA LEU A 268 -17.93 2.69 -16.47
C LEU A 268 -17.95 3.37 -17.83
N THR A 269 -19.05 3.19 -18.57
CA THR A 269 -19.31 4.01 -19.75
C THR A 269 -19.51 5.47 -19.35
N GLN A 270 -19.30 6.41 -20.27
CA GLN A 270 -19.51 7.83 -20.01
C GLN A 270 -20.93 8.10 -19.47
N LYS A 271 -21.94 7.44 -20.03
CA LYS A 271 -23.34 7.54 -19.57
C LYS A 271 -23.50 7.13 -18.10
N LEU A 272 -22.97 5.96 -17.71
CA LEU A 272 -23.04 5.47 -16.32
C LEU A 272 -22.20 6.34 -15.37
N SER A 273 -21.06 6.82 -15.84
CA SER A 273 -20.24 7.76 -15.07
C SER A 273 -21.02 9.05 -14.79
N THR A 274 -21.70 9.63 -15.79
CA THR A 274 -22.54 10.82 -15.59
C THR A 274 -23.68 10.53 -14.62
N GLN A 275 -24.37 9.40 -14.76
CA GLN A 275 -25.43 8.98 -13.84
C GLN A 275 -24.94 8.88 -12.38
N TYR A 276 -23.72 8.37 -12.16
CA TYR A 276 -23.10 8.37 -10.84
C TYR A 276 -22.93 9.79 -10.29
N LEU A 277 -22.41 10.72 -11.11
CA LEU A 277 -22.17 12.10 -10.68
C LEU A 277 -23.47 12.83 -10.35
N GLU A 278 -24.48 12.69 -11.21
CA GLU A 278 -25.82 13.27 -11.03
C GLU A 278 -26.47 12.78 -9.75
N ARG A 279 -26.32 11.49 -9.44
CA ARG A 279 -26.91 10.92 -8.24
C ARG A 279 -26.21 11.31 -6.95
N PHE A 280 -24.88 11.27 -6.93
CA PHE A 280 -24.13 11.26 -5.67
C PHE A 280 -23.34 12.54 -5.38
N ILE A 281 -23.21 13.45 -6.35
CA ILE A 281 -22.33 14.62 -6.21
C ILE A 281 -23.06 15.92 -6.45
N GLN A 282 -23.98 15.95 -7.43
CA GLN A 282 -24.79 17.16 -7.60
C GLN A 282 -25.64 17.37 -6.35
N PRO A 283 -25.72 18.60 -5.81
CA PRO A 283 -26.68 18.89 -4.76
C PRO A 283 -28.05 18.57 -5.32
N GLN A 284 -28.80 17.69 -4.65
CA GLN A 284 -30.20 17.50 -5.01
C GLN A 284 -30.87 18.89 -4.99
N PRO A 285 -31.60 19.30 -6.04
CA PRO A 285 -32.33 20.55 -5.98
C PRO A 285 -33.23 20.51 -4.74
N GLU A 286 -33.05 21.51 -3.88
CA GLU A 286 -33.82 21.70 -2.66
C GLU A 286 -35.29 21.54 -3.00
N ALA A 287 -35.94 20.53 -2.40
CA ALA A 287 -37.32 20.19 -2.69
C ALA A 287 -38.15 21.46 -2.59
N ALA A 288 -38.78 21.87 -3.70
CA ALA A 288 -39.58 23.08 -3.75
C ALA A 288 -40.58 23.06 -2.57
N PRO A 289 -40.69 24.13 -1.78
CA PRO A 289 -41.61 24.16 -0.65
C PRO A 289 -43.01 23.84 -1.18
N VAL A 290 -43.60 22.79 -0.61
CA VAL A 290 -44.98 22.40 -0.88
C VAL A 290 -45.84 23.62 -0.57
N SER A 291 -46.32 24.28 -1.62
CA SER A 291 -47.25 25.40 -1.52
C SER A 291 -48.49 24.91 -0.79
N SER A 292 -48.61 25.28 0.49
CA SER A 292 -49.85 25.10 1.24
C SER A 292 -50.91 25.97 0.57
N ALA A 293 -51.88 25.33 -0.07
CA ALA A 293 -53.07 25.98 -0.60
C ALA A 293 -53.76 26.79 0.52
N PRO A 294 -54.33 27.97 0.21
CA PRO A 294 -55.02 28.78 1.19
C PRO A 294 -56.31 28.08 1.63
N ALA A 295 -56.50 27.95 2.94
CA ALA A 295 -57.77 27.54 3.52
C ALA A 295 -58.85 28.59 3.17
N ALA A 296 -59.96 28.10 2.61
CA ALA A 296 -61.20 28.84 2.44
C ALA A 296 -62.08 28.71 3.70
#